data_AF-A0A1B9IDS3-F1
#
_entry.id   AF-A0A1B9IDS3-F1
#
_cell.length_a   1.000
_cell.length_b   1.000
_cell.length_c   1.000
_cell.angle_alpha   90.00
_cell.angle_beta   90.00
_cell.angle_gamma   90.00
#
_symmetry.space_group_name_H-M   'P 1'
#
loop_
_entity.id
_entity.type
_entity.pdbx_description
1 polymer ?
#
loop_
_entity_poly.entity_id
_entity_poly.type
_entity_poly.pdbx_seq_one_letter_code
_entity_poly.pdbx_strand_id
1 'polypeptide(L)'
;MSESENLPNPLSSPIRPIRQAKRKAIMKIDKAVPKEKEYKRKREKEKRELQESNKRKKKSIKNQALAINQLPSLDINQNSSSSIDNGLKIDLIRETFIPLECVICTEDIIELLDKADKEGKGGIGGGLVLWTCEQKDCGALFCITCVINYVTFPGRQQGGGLRRRENLKCPTCTRIWDLEAIKDQVRAYDANRLDELGI
;
A
#
# COMPACT_ATOMS: atom_id res chain seq x y z
N MET A 1 41.01 68.53 -10.22
CA MET A 1 39.60 68.95 -10.19
C MET A 1 38.81 67.75 -9.73
N SER A 2 38.04 67.94 -8.67
CA SER A 2 37.48 66.89 -7.83
C SER A 2 35.98 66.85 -8.07
N GLU A 3 35.46 65.72 -8.54
CA GLU A 3 34.02 65.46 -8.68
C GLU A 3 33.80 64.05 -8.09
N SER A 4 33.56 63.92 -6.79
CA SER A 4 32.25 64.01 -6.12
C SER A 4 31.31 62.87 -6.53
N GLU A 5 31.50 61.75 -5.83
CA GLU A 5 30.59 60.60 -5.75
C GLU A 5 29.22 61.03 -5.21
N ASN A 6 28.14 60.63 -5.88
CA ASN A 6 26.77 60.73 -5.38
C ASN A 6 26.11 59.35 -5.43
N LEU A 7 26.14 58.65 -4.29
CA LEU A 7 25.31 57.46 -4.03
C LEU A 7 24.07 57.90 -3.22
N PRO A 8 22.83 57.67 -3.69
CA PRO A 8 21.66 57.87 -2.85
C PRO A 8 21.41 56.70 -1.89
N ASN A 9 21.04 57.10 -0.67
CA ASN A 9 20.84 56.34 0.57
C ASN A 9 20.04 55.02 0.50
N PRO A 10 20.32 54.08 1.42
CA PRO A 10 19.55 52.86 1.61
C PRO A 10 18.44 53.02 2.67
N LEU A 11 17.50 52.07 2.68
CA LEU A 11 16.56 51.69 3.76
C LEU A 11 15.25 52.48 3.87
N SER A 12 14.25 52.07 3.07
CA SER A 12 12.85 52.18 3.48
C SER A 12 12.56 51.16 4.59
N SER A 13 12.20 51.64 5.77
CA SER A 13 11.84 50.79 6.90
C SER A 13 10.40 50.27 6.74
N PRO A 14 10.12 48.99 7.08
CA PRO A 14 8.78 48.44 6.94
C PRO A 14 7.83 49.11 7.94
N ILE A 15 6.79 49.75 7.41
CA ILE A 15 5.71 50.41 8.15
C ILE A 15 5.07 49.38 9.10
N ARG A 16 5.25 49.58 10.41
CA ARG A 16 4.60 48.74 11.43
C ARG A 16 3.07 48.85 11.28
N PRO A 17 2.33 47.74 11.18
CA PRO A 17 0.87 47.82 11.05
C PRO A 17 0.25 48.49 12.28
N ILE A 18 -0.53 49.54 12.02
CA ILE A 18 -1.26 50.35 12.99
C ILE A 18 -2.11 49.41 13.88
N ARG A 19 -2.11 49.64 15.20
CA ARG A 19 -2.79 48.80 16.23
C ARG A 19 -4.22 48.35 15.86
N GLN A 20 -4.93 49.13 15.03
CA GLN A 20 -6.26 48.79 14.52
C GLN A 20 -6.30 47.58 13.58
N ALA A 21 -5.30 47.40 12.72
CA ALA A 21 -5.22 46.25 11.80
C ALA A 21 -5.01 44.94 12.58
N LYS A 22 -4.16 44.96 13.61
CA LYS A 22 -3.96 43.82 14.53
C LYS A 22 -5.25 43.45 15.25
N ARG A 23 -6.02 44.43 15.78
CA ARG A 23 -7.31 44.15 16.45
C ARG A 23 -8.34 43.50 15.51
N LYS A 24 -8.45 43.99 14.27
CA LYS A 24 -9.37 43.39 13.28
C LYS A 24 -8.97 41.96 12.89
N ALA A 25 -7.67 41.67 12.81
CA ALA A 25 -7.19 40.31 12.54
C ALA A 25 -7.50 39.34 13.70
N ILE A 26 -7.26 39.75 14.95
CA ILE A 26 -7.55 38.93 16.15
C ILE A 26 -9.05 38.60 16.24
N MET A 27 -9.94 39.57 16.02
CA MET A 27 -11.40 39.33 16.03
C MET A 27 -11.88 38.36 14.93
N LYS A 28 -11.18 38.27 13.80
CA LYS A 28 -11.49 37.29 12.74
C LYS A 28 -11.06 35.88 13.13
N ILE A 29 -9.97 35.75 13.89
CA ILE A 29 -9.49 34.46 14.40
C ILE A 29 -10.44 33.91 15.47
N ASP A 30 -10.87 34.73 16.44
CA ASP A 30 -11.80 34.31 17.50
C ASP A 30 -13.19 33.89 17.00
N LYS A 31 -13.61 34.40 15.83
CA LYS A 31 -14.85 33.95 15.17
C LYS A 31 -14.69 32.65 14.40
N ALA A 32 -13.47 32.28 14.01
CA ALA A 32 -13.17 31.10 13.21
C ALA A 32 -12.85 29.86 14.06
N VAL A 33 -12.48 30.03 15.33
CA VAL A 33 -12.26 28.92 16.27
C VAL A 33 -13.62 28.50 16.86
N PRO A 34 -14.10 27.27 16.63
CA PRO A 34 -15.31 26.77 17.27
C PRO A 34 -15.15 26.88 18.78
N LYS A 35 -16.13 27.52 19.44
CA LYS A 35 -16.14 27.68 20.91
C LYS A 35 -15.89 26.31 21.51
N GLU A 36 -14.89 26.17 22.38
CA GLU A 36 -14.40 24.91 22.94
C GLU A 36 -15.53 23.95 23.44
N LYS A 37 -16.64 24.54 23.91
CA LYS A 37 -17.85 23.84 24.34
C LYS A 37 -18.57 23.08 23.22
N GLU A 38 -18.60 23.62 22.00
CA GLU A 38 -19.21 22.99 20.83
C GLU A 38 -18.36 21.80 20.33
N TYR A 39 -17.03 21.99 20.31
CA TYR A 39 -16.10 20.90 19.99
C TYR A 39 -16.19 19.74 21.00
N LYS A 40 -16.26 20.06 22.30
CA LYS A 40 -16.48 19.06 23.37
C LYS A 40 -17.80 18.29 23.17
N ARG A 41 -18.90 18.98 22.88
CA ARG A 41 -20.21 18.36 22.59
C ARG A 41 -20.17 17.44 21.36
N LYS A 42 -19.48 17.85 20.29
CA LYS A 42 -19.35 17.04 19.07
C LYS A 42 -18.59 15.74 19.34
N ARG A 43 -17.47 15.80 20.07
CA ARG A 43 -16.69 14.61 20.45
C ARG A 43 -17.46 13.65 21.37
N GLU A 44 -18.26 14.18 22.30
CA GLU A 44 -19.13 13.33 23.14
C GLU A 44 -20.21 12.62 22.32
N LYS A 45 -20.80 13.31 21.34
CA LYS A 45 -21.79 12.72 20.43
C LYS A 45 -21.19 11.60 19.59
N GLU A 46 -20.03 11.84 18.97
CA GLU A 46 -19.29 10.84 18.18
C GLU A 46 -18.92 9.61 19.03
N LYS A 47 -18.50 9.81 20.28
CA LYS A 47 -18.18 8.71 21.20
C LYS A 47 -19.41 7.86 21.54
N ARG A 48 -20.59 8.48 21.70
CA ARG A 48 -21.85 7.76 21.96
C ARG A 48 -22.28 6.94 20.74
N GLU A 49 -22.22 7.52 19.54
CA GLU A 49 -22.56 6.84 18.28
C GLU A 49 -21.63 5.64 18.01
N LEU A 50 -20.34 5.79 18.30
CA LEU A 50 -19.37 4.68 18.19
C LEU A 50 -19.66 3.56 19.20
N GLN A 51 -20.01 3.90 20.43
CA GLN A 51 -20.40 2.89 21.43
C GLN A 51 -21.68 2.15 21.02
N GLU A 52 -22.65 2.85 20.45
CA GLU A 52 -23.91 2.24 20.01
C GLU A 52 -23.71 1.32 18.80
N SER A 53 -22.91 1.74 17.81
CA SER A 53 -22.59 0.91 16.64
C SER A 53 -21.85 -0.37 17.04
N ASN A 54 -20.90 -0.28 17.98
CA ASN A 54 -20.22 -1.45 18.54
C ASN A 54 -21.16 -2.39 19.30
N LYS A 55 -22.13 -1.86 20.06
CA LYS A 55 -23.16 -2.68 20.71
C LYS A 55 -24.03 -3.41 19.68
N ARG A 56 -24.41 -2.75 18.58
CA ARG A 56 -25.18 -3.36 17.48
C ARG A 56 -24.38 -4.47 16.78
N LYS A 57 -23.11 -4.24 16.46
CA LYS A 57 -22.20 -5.26 15.90
C LYS A 57 -22.08 -6.48 16.82
N LYS A 58 -21.85 -6.28 18.11
CA LYS A 58 -21.78 -7.38 19.09
C LYS A 58 -23.07 -8.21 19.16
N LYS A 59 -24.24 -7.56 19.11
CA LYS A 59 -25.54 -8.27 19.06
C LYS A 59 -25.71 -9.07 17.76
N SER A 60 -25.31 -8.50 16.62
CA SER A 60 -25.36 -9.18 15.33
C SER A 60 -24.48 -10.44 15.31
N ILE A 61 -23.25 -10.34 15.81
CA ILE A 61 -22.32 -11.48 15.92
C ILE A 61 -22.91 -12.56 16.83
N LYS A 62 -23.49 -12.18 17.97
CA LYS A 62 -24.12 -13.13 18.89
C LYS A 62 -25.30 -13.87 18.24
N ASN A 63 -26.12 -13.17 17.46
CA ASN A 63 -27.24 -13.79 16.74
C ASN A 63 -26.76 -14.72 15.62
N GLN A 64 -25.68 -14.36 14.92
CA GLN A 64 -25.08 -15.19 13.88
C GLN A 64 -24.46 -16.47 14.47
N ALA A 65 -23.78 -16.37 15.61
CA ALA A 65 -23.26 -17.54 16.34
C ALA A 65 -24.37 -18.50 16.80
N LEU A 66 -25.54 -17.97 17.21
CA LEU A 66 -26.68 -18.81 17.59
C LEU A 66 -27.33 -19.51 16.38
N ALA A 67 -27.31 -18.91 15.19
CA ALA A 67 -27.82 -19.52 13.97
C ALA A 67 -26.92 -20.65 13.44
N ILE A 68 -25.59 -20.55 13.65
CA ILE A 68 -24.63 -21.60 13.23
C ILE A 68 -24.83 -22.90 14.02
N ASN A 69 -25.21 -22.81 15.30
CA ASN A 69 -25.46 -23.99 16.14
C ASN A 69 -26.75 -24.77 15.82
N GLN A 70 -27.54 -24.35 14.81
CA GLN A 70 -28.76 -25.05 14.39
C GLN A 70 -28.62 -25.79 13.04
N LEU A 71 -27.43 -25.82 12.44
CA LEU A 71 -27.17 -26.57 11.20
C LEU A 71 -26.81 -28.03 11.52
N PRO A 72 -27.44 -29.02 10.86
CA PRO A 72 -27.06 -30.44 11.02
C PRO A 72 -25.63 -30.65 10.51
N SER A 73 -24.79 -31.26 11.34
CA SER A 73 -23.44 -31.67 10.98
C SER A 73 -23.50 -32.79 9.93
N LEU A 74 -23.07 -32.49 8.70
CA LEU A 74 -22.70 -33.52 7.73
C LEU A 74 -21.28 -33.99 8.04
N ASP A 75 -21.15 -35.27 8.36
CA ASP A 75 -19.89 -35.95 8.64
C ASP A 75 -18.96 -35.90 7.42
N ILE A 76 -17.84 -35.20 7.57
CA ILE A 76 -16.68 -35.36 6.69
C ILE A 76 -15.56 -35.97 7.54
N ASN A 77 -15.41 -37.27 7.34
CA ASN A 77 -14.40 -38.13 7.91
C ASN A 77 -13.06 -37.85 7.20
N GLN A 78 -12.07 -37.26 7.89
CA GLN A 78 -10.68 -37.25 7.42
C GLN A 78 -9.70 -37.34 8.60
N ASN A 79 -9.12 -38.52 8.72
CA ASN A 79 -7.91 -38.80 9.48
C ASN A 79 -6.76 -37.92 9.00
N SER A 80 -6.15 -37.14 9.88
CA SER A 80 -4.69 -37.14 10.10
C SER A 80 -4.30 -36.15 11.20
N SER A 81 -3.62 -36.71 12.20
CA SER A 81 -3.00 -35.99 13.31
C SER A 81 -1.73 -35.27 12.85
N SER A 82 -1.63 -33.97 13.12
CA SER A 82 -0.43 -33.42 13.75
C SER A 82 -0.77 -32.07 14.39
N SER A 83 -0.45 -31.96 15.66
CA SER A 83 -0.80 -30.86 16.55
C SER A 83 0.14 -29.68 16.38
N ILE A 84 -0.34 -28.55 15.86
CA ILE A 84 0.20 -27.20 16.13
C ILE A 84 -0.99 -26.22 16.20
N ASP A 85 -0.99 -25.40 17.26
CA ASP A 85 -1.98 -24.37 17.63
C ASP A 85 -2.56 -23.59 16.44
N ASN A 86 -3.84 -23.84 16.13
CA ASN A 86 -4.58 -23.18 15.04
C ASN A 86 -5.91 -22.58 15.51
N GLY A 87 -5.90 -21.85 16.61
CA GLY A 87 -7.11 -21.21 17.17
C GLY A 87 -7.53 -19.88 16.52
N LEU A 88 -6.75 -19.32 15.58
CA LEU A 88 -6.98 -17.96 15.07
C LEU A 88 -6.93 -17.80 13.54
N LYS A 89 -6.74 -18.88 12.76
CA LYS A 89 -6.56 -18.79 11.29
C LYS A 89 -7.76 -19.22 10.45
N ILE A 90 -8.88 -19.67 11.04
CA ILE A 90 -9.93 -20.36 10.27
C ILE A 90 -11.03 -19.42 9.73
N ASP A 91 -11.15 -18.18 10.22
CA ASP A 91 -12.15 -17.23 9.69
C ASP A 91 -11.67 -16.40 8.48
N LEU A 92 -10.41 -16.56 8.04
CA LEU A 92 -9.86 -15.88 6.84
C LEU A 92 -9.83 -16.78 5.59
N ILE A 93 -10.49 -17.95 5.62
CA ILE A 93 -10.39 -18.96 4.55
C ILE A 93 -11.65 -19.00 3.65
N ARG A 94 -12.65 -18.14 3.91
CA ARG A 94 -13.88 -18.06 3.09
C ARG A 94 -14.01 -16.84 2.18
N GLU A 95 -12.97 -16.02 2.04
CA GLU A 95 -12.89 -14.99 1.01
C GLU A 95 -11.77 -15.33 0.04
N THR A 96 -12.16 -15.93 -1.10
CA THR A 96 -11.37 -16.07 -2.34
C THR A 96 -9.99 -16.75 -2.19
N PHE A 97 -9.89 -18.00 -2.66
CA PHE A 97 -8.62 -18.69 -2.89
C PHE A 97 -7.85 -17.97 -4.02
N ILE A 98 -7.25 -16.82 -3.71
CA ILE A 98 -6.28 -16.17 -4.57
C ILE A 98 -4.98 -16.94 -4.33
N PRO A 99 -4.38 -17.56 -5.37
CA PRO A 99 -3.10 -18.23 -5.21
C PRO A 99 -2.07 -17.19 -4.74
N LEU A 100 -1.62 -17.31 -3.50
CA LEU A 100 -0.59 -16.48 -2.89
C LEU A 100 0.80 -17.00 -3.29
N GLU A 101 0.97 -17.30 -4.56
CA GLU A 101 2.23 -17.83 -5.11
C GLU A 101 2.65 -16.99 -6.31
N CYS A 102 3.96 -16.85 -6.50
CA CYS A 102 4.49 -16.23 -7.70
C CYS A 102 4.22 -17.14 -8.92
N VAL A 103 3.55 -16.62 -9.95
CA VAL A 103 3.18 -17.39 -11.15
C VAL A 103 4.39 -17.96 -11.92
N ILE A 104 5.58 -17.34 -11.82
CA ILE A 104 6.79 -17.80 -12.52
C ILE A 104 7.58 -18.86 -11.73
N CYS A 105 7.96 -18.58 -10.48
CA CYS A 105 8.79 -19.48 -9.68
C CYS A 105 8.02 -20.37 -8.69
N THR A 106 6.69 -20.20 -8.57
CA THR A 106 5.82 -20.93 -7.62
C THR A 106 6.18 -20.77 -6.13
N GLU A 107 7.05 -19.81 -5.79
CA GLU A 107 7.35 -19.50 -4.39
C GLU A 107 6.17 -18.80 -3.71
N ASP A 108 5.95 -19.12 -2.42
CA ASP A 108 4.93 -18.51 -1.57
C ASP A 108 5.25 -17.02 -1.38
N ILE A 109 4.24 -16.19 -1.63
CA ILE A 109 4.30 -14.74 -1.53
C ILE A 109 4.60 -14.29 -0.08
N ILE A 110 4.10 -15.02 0.92
CA ILE A 110 4.35 -14.70 2.33
C ILE A 110 5.84 -14.91 2.65
N GLU A 111 6.45 -15.97 2.14
CA GLU A 111 7.87 -16.22 2.31
C GLU A 111 8.73 -15.18 1.59
N LEU A 112 8.34 -14.77 0.39
CA LEU A 112 9.03 -13.73 -0.37
C LEU A 112 9.02 -12.38 0.37
N LEU A 113 7.88 -12.00 0.95
CA LEU A 113 7.75 -10.78 1.75
C LEU A 113 8.62 -10.83 3.02
N ASP A 114 8.59 -11.94 3.76
CA ASP A 114 9.39 -12.13 4.98
C ASP A 114 10.91 -12.11 4.68
N LYS A 115 11.34 -12.74 3.57
CA LYS A 115 12.73 -12.68 3.10
C LYS A 115 13.14 -11.24 2.77
N ALA A 116 12.31 -10.52 2.00
CA ALA A 116 12.61 -9.14 1.62
C ALA A 116 12.70 -8.21 2.84
N ASP A 117 11.79 -8.36 3.80
CA ASP A 117 11.81 -7.58 5.05
C ASP A 117 13.08 -7.86 5.88
N LYS A 118 13.48 -9.14 6.01
CA LYS A 118 14.73 -9.53 6.67
C LYS A 118 15.98 -8.99 5.98
N GLU A 119 15.97 -8.91 4.66
CA GLU A 119 17.06 -8.32 3.87
C GLU A 119 17.05 -6.79 3.90
N GLY A 120 16.05 -6.16 4.52
CA GLY A 120 15.86 -4.71 4.51
C GLY A 120 15.54 -4.16 3.12
N LYS A 121 15.02 -5.00 2.23
CA LYS A 121 14.68 -4.65 0.85
C LYS A 121 13.18 -4.42 0.70
N GLY A 122 12.83 -3.62 -0.29
CA GLY A 122 11.45 -3.53 -0.76
C GLY A 122 10.45 -2.78 0.13
N GLY A 123 10.93 -1.88 0.99
CA GLY A 123 10.07 -0.97 1.77
C GLY A 123 9.43 -1.64 3.00
N ILE A 124 8.35 -1.05 3.50
CA ILE A 124 7.67 -1.52 4.73
C ILE A 124 7.12 -2.94 4.48
N GLY A 125 7.64 -3.94 5.20
CA GLY A 125 7.20 -5.33 5.12
C GLY A 125 7.56 -6.02 3.79
N GLY A 126 8.57 -5.53 3.07
CA GLY A 126 9.05 -6.15 1.84
C GLY A 126 8.16 -5.98 0.60
N GLY A 127 7.10 -5.15 0.66
CA GLY A 127 6.06 -5.09 -0.37
C GLY A 127 6.50 -4.88 -1.82
N LEU A 128 7.62 -4.20 -2.07
CA LEU A 128 8.13 -3.96 -3.43
C LEU A 128 8.76 -5.21 -4.06
N VAL A 129 8.94 -6.30 -3.31
CA VAL A 129 9.38 -7.60 -3.85
C VAL A 129 8.32 -8.22 -4.78
N LEU A 130 7.09 -7.71 -4.75
CA LEU A 130 5.97 -8.24 -5.53
C LEU A 130 5.58 -7.31 -6.66
N TRP A 131 5.50 -7.85 -7.87
CA TRP A 131 4.89 -7.21 -9.02
C TRP A 131 3.49 -7.78 -9.25
N THR A 132 2.52 -6.90 -9.46
CA THR A 132 1.13 -7.27 -9.79
C THR A 132 0.81 -6.80 -11.19
N CYS A 133 0.17 -7.65 -12.01
CA CYS A 133 -0.26 -7.21 -13.33
C CYS A 133 -1.24 -6.03 -13.25
N GLU A 134 -1.00 -4.97 -14.03
CA GLU A 134 -1.83 -3.76 -14.08
C GLU A 134 -3.28 -3.98 -14.56
N GLN A 135 -3.56 -5.13 -15.17
CA GLN A 135 -4.91 -5.48 -15.61
C GLN A 135 -5.77 -5.82 -14.39
N LYS A 136 -6.84 -5.03 -14.17
CA LYS A 136 -7.74 -5.12 -13.00
C LYS A 136 -8.25 -6.54 -12.70
N ASP A 137 -8.51 -7.33 -13.74
CA ASP A 137 -9.09 -8.67 -13.61
C ASP A 137 -8.06 -9.81 -13.69
N CYS A 138 -6.77 -9.49 -13.85
CA CYS A 138 -5.74 -10.53 -13.97
C CYS A 138 -5.40 -11.14 -12.62
N GLY A 139 -5.17 -10.31 -11.60
CA GLY A 139 -4.84 -10.76 -10.23
C GLY A 139 -3.53 -11.53 -10.10
N ALA A 140 -2.74 -11.67 -11.17
CA ALA A 140 -1.50 -12.43 -11.15
C ALA A 140 -0.41 -11.70 -10.36
N LEU A 141 0.22 -12.45 -9.45
CA LEU A 141 1.32 -12.01 -8.60
C LEU A 141 2.64 -12.62 -9.09
N PHE A 142 3.68 -11.81 -9.09
CA PHE A 142 5.02 -12.20 -9.52
C PHE A 142 6.06 -11.67 -8.54
N CYS A 143 7.13 -12.42 -8.35
CA CYS A 143 8.30 -11.89 -7.67
C CYS A 143 9.02 -10.89 -8.59
N ILE A 144 9.52 -9.76 -8.07
CA ILE A 144 10.16 -8.71 -8.89
C ILE A 144 11.40 -9.26 -9.60
N THR A 145 12.15 -10.15 -8.95
CA THR A 145 13.28 -10.89 -9.56
C THR A 145 12.84 -11.70 -10.78
N CYS A 146 11.68 -12.33 -10.70
CA CYS A 146 11.11 -13.16 -11.75
C CYS A 146 10.73 -12.28 -12.94
N VAL A 147 10.12 -11.12 -12.67
CA VAL A 147 9.76 -10.14 -13.69
C VAL A 147 11.01 -9.60 -14.39
N ILE A 148 12.05 -9.21 -13.65
CA ILE A 148 13.34 -8.78 -14.22
C ILE A 148 13.85 -9.87 -15.16
N ASN A 149 14.02 -11.10 -14.66
CA ASN A 149 14.55 -12.21 -15.47
C ASN A 149 13.70 -12.51 -16.71
N TYR A 150 12.38 -12.40 -16.58
CA TYR A 150 11.45 -12.62 -17.69
C TYR A 150 11.60 -11.58 -18.80
N VAL A 151 11.77 -10.30 -18.44
CA VAL A 151 11.92 -9.22 -19.43
C VAL A 151 13.35 -9.10 -19.98
N THR A 152 14.38 -9.45 -19.20
CA THR A 152 15.80 -9.29 -19.58
C THR A 152 16.36 -10.48 -20.33
N PHE A 153 15.95 -11.70 -19.95
CA PHE A 153 16.46 -12.94 -20.54
C PHE A 153 15.33 -13.76 -21.18
N PRO A 154 14.69 -13.24 -22.24
CA PRO A 154 13.58 -13.89 -22.95
C PRO A 154 13.87 -15.28 -23.56
N GLY A 155 15.09 -15.80 -23.43
CA GLY A 155 15.57 -16.98 -24.16
C GLY A 155 16.53 -17.91 -23.42
N ARG A 156 16.68 -17.82 -22.08
CA ARG A 156 17.53 -18.78 -21.35
C ARG A 156 16.82 -20.06 -20.92
N GLN A 157 15.49 -20.10 -20.89
CA GLN A 157 14.77 -21.32 -20.46
C GLN A 157 14.31 -22.23 -21.61
N GLN A 158 14.29 -21.76 -22.87
CA GLN A 158 13.98 -22.61 -24.02
C GLN A 158 14.83 -22.16 -25.22
N GLY A 159 15.75 -23.01 -25.66
CA GLY A 159 16.66 -22.73 -26.77
C GLY A 159 15.90 -22.39 -28.05
N GLY A 160 16.08 -21.17 -28.55
CA GLY A 160 15.48 -20.72 -29.80
C GLY A 160 15.55 -19.19 -29.93
N GLY A 161 16.38 -18.72 -30.85
CA GLY A 161 16.57 -17.28 -31.11
C GLY A 161 15.29 -16.56 -31.54
N LEU A 162 15.37 -15.22 -31.48
CA LEU A 162 14.45 -14.24 -32.11
C LEU A 162 13.10 -13.91 -31.42
N ARG A 163 12.87 -14.24 -30.13
CA ARG A 163 11.68 -13.75 -29.38
C ARG A 163 11.95 -12.56 -28.44
N ARG A 164 12.76 -11.57 -28.83
CA ARG A 164 13.04 -10.39 -27.96
C ARG A 164 11.83 -9.49 -27.68
N ARG A 165 10.72 -9.60 -28.45
CA ARG A 165 9.55 -8.70 -28.31
C ARG A 165 8.28 -9.35 -27.76
N GLU A 166 8.21 -10.67 -27.66
CA GLU A 166 7.00 -11.35 -27.15
C GLU A 166 6.98 -11.50 -25.63
N ASN A 167 8.13 -11.34 -24.98
CA ASN A 167 8.33 -11.56 -23.54
C ASN A 167 8.07 -10.31 -22.67
N LEU A 168 7.36 -9.33 -23.21
CA LEU A 168 6.86 -8.19 -22.45
C LEU A 168 5.40 -8.37 -22.05
N LYS A 169 4.84 -9.57 -22.25
CA LYS A 169 3.45 -9.86 -21.97
C LYS A 169 3.32 -10.59 -20.65
N CYS A 170 2.26 -10.29 -19.91
CA CYS A 170 1.87 -11.05 -18.75
C CYS A 170 1.67 -12.53 -19.10
N PRO A 171 2.32 -13.48 -18.41
CA PRO A 171 2.12 -14.91 -18.64
C PRO A 171 0.66 -15.37 -18.47
N THR A 172 -0.14 -14.63 -17.70
CA THR A 172 -1.53 -14.98 -17.36
C THR A 172 -2.53 -14.35 -18.33
N CYS A 173 -2.51 -13.02 -18.48
CA CYS A 173 -3.50 -12.30 -19.30
C CYS A 173 -3.01 -11.90 -20.69
N THR A 174 -1.74 -12.18 -21.03
CA THR A 174 -1.07 -11.81 -22.29
C THR A 174 -0.98 -10.31 -22.61
N ARG A 175 -1.46 -9.44 -21.71
CA ARG A 175 -1.35 -7.98 -21.84
C ARG A 175 0.12 -7.56 -21.72
N ILE A 176 0.53 -6.60 -22.55
CA ILE A 176 1.87 -6.02 -22.49
C ILE A 176 2.02 -5.29 -21.14
N TRP A 177 3.09 -5.60 -20.41
CA TRP A 177 3.49 -4.91 -19.18
C TRP A 177 4.08 -3.55 -19.49
N ASP A 178 3.85 -2.58 -18.61
CA ASP A 178 4.52 -1.30 -18.67
C ASP A 178 5.96 -1.44 -18.17
N LEU A 179 6.90 -1.38 -19.11
CA LEU A 179 8.33 -1.44 -18.82
C LEU A 179 8.82 -0.27 -17.98
N GLU A 180 8.19 0.90 -18.07
CA GLU A 180 8.57 2.06 -17.26
C GLU A 180 8.16 1.84 -15.80
N ALA A 181 6.93 1.36 -15.58
CA ALA A 181 6.45 1.00 -14.25
C ALA A 181 7.29 -0.12 -13.60
N ILE A 182 7.68 -1.14 -14.38
CA ILE A 182 8.60 -2.20 -13.89
C ILE A 182 9.93 -1.57 -13.47
N LYS A 183 10.53 -0.71 -14.30
CA LYS A 183 11.81 -0.06 -13.96
C LYS A 183 11.70 0.77 -12.69
N ASP A 184 10.64 1.54 -12.54
CA ASP A 184 10.44 2.40 -11.37
C ASP A 184 10.29 1.58 -10.09
N GLN A 185 9.59 0.44 -10.16
CA GLN A 185 9.52 -0.47 -9.02
C GLN A 185 10.87 -1.14 -8.73
N VAL A 186 11.62 -1.55 -9.76
CA VAL A 186 12.97 -2.13 -9.59
C VAL A 186 13.92 -1.11 -8.94
N ARG A 187 13.88 0.16 -9.36
CA ARG A 187 14.64 1.25 -8.72
C ARG A 187 14.31 1.39 -7.23
N ALA A 188 13.02 1.30 -6.90
CA ALA A 188 12.57 1.42 -5.51
C ALA A 188 12.91 0.17 -4.67
N TYR A 189 12.94 -1.01 -5.29
CA TYR A 189 13.25 -2.27 -4.63
C TYR A 189 14.74 -2.46 -4.37
N ASP A 190 15.57 -2.32 -5.41
CA ASP A 190 17.02 -2.48 -5.35
C ASP A 190 17.67 -1.75 -6.55
N ALA A 191 18.18 -0.54 -6.30
CA ALA A 191 18.76 0.30 -7.35
C ALA A 191 19.92 -0.36 -8.10
N ASN A 192 20.64 -1.29 -7.46
CA ASN A 192 21.77 -1.99 -8.08
C ASN A 192 21.33 -3.02 -9.13
N ARG A 193 20.07 -3.47 -9.08
CA ARG A 193 19.50 -4.40 -10.07
C ARG A 193 19.01 -3.73 -11.33
N LEU A 194 19.03 -2.40 -11.40
CA LEU A 194 18.61 -1.67 -12.59
C LEU A 194 19.52 -1.96 -13.79
N ASP A 195 20.82 -2.17 -13.54
CA ASP A 195 21.81 -2.45 -14.57
C ASP A 195 21.53 -3.77 -15.32
N GLU A 196 20.84 -4.71 -14.67
CA GLU A 196 20.42 -5.98 -15.27
C GLU A 196 19.32 -5.80 -16.32
N LEU A 197 18.57 -4.67 -16.29
CA LEU A 197 17.54 -4.34 -17.28
C LEU A 197 18.11 -3.85 -18.63
N GLY A 198 19.43 -3.69 -18.76
CA GLY A 198 20.13 -3.52 -20.03
C GLY A 198 19.75 -2.26 -20.82
N ILE A 199 19.76 -1.10 -20.16
CA ILE A 199 19.65 0.23 -20.80
C ILE A 199 20.95 1.00 -20.56
#